data_AF-D8FTN9-F1
#
_entry.id   AF-D8FTN9-F1
#
_cell.length_a   1.000
_cell.length_b   1.000
_cell.length_c   1.000
_cell.angle_alpha   90.00
_cell.angle_beta   90.00
_cell.angle_gamma   90.00
#
_symmetry.space_group_name_H-M   'P 1'
#
loop_
_entity.id
_entity.type
_entity.pdbx_description
1 polymer ?
#
loop_
_entity_poly.entity_id
_entity_poly.type
_entity_poly.pdbx_seq_one_letter_code
_entity_poly.pdbx_strand_id
1 'polypeptide(L)'
;MQKWEYLFLEASPYPFGDRLINLYVNGQELRDWKEGSLHLFVNQLGDEGWELVDLHHDPKYDHNYLIFKRPKVVKKASRAKPSSKAKDA
;
A
#
# COMPACT_ATOMS: atom_id res chain seq x y z
N MET A 1 -14.30 -10.11 14.12
CA MET A 1 -14.44 -9.23 12.94
C MET A 1 -13.06 -9.02 12.32
N GLN A 2 -12.93 -9.19 11.01
CA GLN A 2 -11.70 -8.94 10.28
C GLN A 2 -11.33 -7.45 10.37
N LYS A 3 -10.06 -7.13 10.63
CA LYS A 3 -9.54 -5.75 10.57
C LYS A 3 -8.91 -5.51 9.20
N TRP A 4 -9.09 -4.29 8.69
CA TRP A 4 -8.58 -3.88 7.38
C TRP A 4 -7.52 -2.80 7.51
N GLU A 5 -6.59 -2.81 6.58
CA GLU A 5 -5.64 -1.74 6.30
C GLU A 5 -6.04 -1.14 4.95
N TYR A 6 -5.98 0.18 4.82
CA TYR A 6 -6.31 0.91 3.60
C TYR A 6 -5.08 1.64 3.08
N LEU A 7 -4.96 1.72 1.76
CA LEU A 7 -3.92 2.46 1.06
C LEU A 7 -4.58 3.41 0.07
N PHE A 8 -4.26 4.70 0.21
CA PHE A 8 -4.72 5.77 -0.67
C PHE A 8 -3.61 6.10 -1.65
N LEU A 9 -3.91 6.02 -2.93
CA LEU A 9 -2.97 6.26 -4.02
C LEU A 9 -3.48 7.42 -4.87
N GLU A 10 -2.65 8.43 -5.06
CA GLU A 10 -2.91 9.52 -6.01
C GLU A 10 -1.88 9.41 -7.13
N ALA A 11 -2.36 9.24 -8.35
CA ALA A 11 -1.54 9.02 -9.53
C ALA A 11 -1.89 10.05 -10.59
N SER A 12 -0.92 10.89 -10.96
CA SER A 12 -1.07 11.89 -12.02
C SER A 12 -0.37 11.36 -13.28
N PRO A 13 -1.07 10.77 -14.26
CA PRO A 13 -0.50 10.37 -15.55
C PRO A 13 0.12 11.55 -16.33
N TYR A 14 1.04 11.22 -17.23
CA TYR A 14 1.51 12.16 -18.25
C TYR A 14 0.36 12.42 -19.25
N PRO A 15 0.13 13.67 -19.67
CA PRO A 15 -0.90 13.99 -20.66
C PRO A 15 -0.66 13.32 -22.03
N PHE A 16 0.56 12.81 -22.27
CA PHE A 16 0.93 12.09 -23.49
C PHE A 16 1.72 10.81 -23.13
N GLY A 17 1.03 9.77 -22.67
CA GLY A 17 1.56 8.40 -22.52
C GLY A 17 1.26 7.74 -21.17
N ASP A 18 1.70 6.49 -21.00
CA ASP A 18 1.40 5.65 -19.83
C ASP A 18 2.35 5.86 -18.63
N ARG A 19 3.20 6.89 -18.70
CA ARG A 19 4.12 7.25 -17.61
C ARG A 19 3.37 8.09 -16.60
N LEU A 20 3.67 7.95 -15.33
CA LEU A 20 3.16 8.88 -14.34
C LEU A 20 4.07 10.13 -14.28
N ILE A 21 3.51 11.24 -13.83
CA ILE A 21 4.24 12.45 -13.47
C ILE A 21 4.64 12.32 -12.00
N ASN A 22 3.64 12.05 -11.14
CA ASN A 22 3.78 11.92 -9.70
C ASN A 22 2.93 10.77 -9.18
N LEU A 23 3.40 10.16 -8.09
CA LEU A 23 2.71 9.13 -7.35
C LEU A 23 2.75 9.46 -5.86
N TYR A 24 1.60 9.56 -5.22
CA TYR A 24 1.49 9.78 -3.78
C TYR A 24 0.85 8.57 -3.11
N VAL A 25 1.49 8.04 -2.08
CA VAL A 25 0.97 6.93 -1.27
C VAL A 25 0.70 7.46 0.13
N ASN A 26 -0.57 7.43 0.56
CA ASN A 26 -1.02 7.96 1.85
C ASN A 26 -0.53 9.40 2.11
N GLY A 27 -0.57 10.25 1.07
CA GLY A 27 -0.13 11.65 1.12
C GLY A 27 1.37 11.88 1.05
N GLN A 28 2.19 10.82 0.91
CA GLN A 28 3.64 10.93 0.74
C GLN A 28 4.01 10.73 -0.72
N GLU A 29 4.72 11.70 -1.29
CA GLU A 29 5.27 11.60 -2.64
C GLU A 29 6.28 10.47 -2.69
N LEU A 30 5.98 9.44 -3.49
CA LEU A 30 6.97 8.45 -3.86
C LEU A 30 7.82 9.09 -4.96
N ARG A 31 9.14 9.19 -4.78
CA ARG A 31 10.05 9.78 -5.77
C ARG A 31 10.82 8.73 -6.58
N ASP A 32 10.95 7.53 -6.01
CA ASP A 32 11.74 6.42 -6.55
C ASP A 32 10.90 5.42 -7.36
N TRP A 33 9.62 5.71 -7.62
CA TRP A 33 8.76 4.87 -8.47
C TRP A 33 9.12 4.92 -9.97
N LYS A 34 10.18 5.68 -10.32
CA LYS A 34 10.58 6.11 -11.67
C LYS A 34 10.82 5.00 -12.71
N GLU A 35 10.75 3.73 -12.35
CA GLU A 35 11.03 2.62 -13.26
C GLU A 35 9.78 1.87 -13.76
N GLY A 36 8.56 2.28 -13.38
CA GLY A 36 7.34 1.59 -13.81
C GLY A 36 6.16 2.50 -14.21
N SER A 37 5.31 2.00 -15.10
CA SER A 37 3.98 2.54 -15.39
C SER A 37 3.02 2.31 -14.21
N LEU A 38 1.88 3.01 -14.20
CA LEU A 38 0.83 2.77 -13.20
C LEU A 38 0.39 1.30 -13.14
N HIS A 39 0.34 0.62 -14.29
CA HIS A 39 -0.05 -0.79 -14.33
C HIS A 39 0.92 -1.69 -13.54
N LEU A 40 2.24 -1.44 -13.61
CA LEU A 40 3.23 -2.23 -12.89
C LEU A 40 3.09 -2.03 -11.38
N PHE A 41 2.87 -0.79 -10.97
CA PHE A 41 2.66 -0.46 -9.56
C PHE A 41 1.40 -1.12 -8.99
N VAL A 42 0.27 -1.03 -9.71
CA VAL A 42 -1.00 -1.65 -9.28
C VAL A 42 -0.90 -3.17 -9.26
N ASN A 43 -0.19 -3.79 -10.20
CA ASN A 43 0.07 -5.22 -10.18
C ASN A 43 0.92 -5.64 -8.98
N GLN A 44 1.98 -4.89 -8.67
CA GLN A 44 2.80 -5.15 -7.49
C GLN A 44 1.97 -5.07 -6.21
N LEU A 45 1.06 -4.09 -6.09
CA LEU A 45 0.13 -4.03 -4.97
C LEU A 45 -0.74 -5.28 -4.88
N GLY A 46 -1.22 -5.79 -6.02
CA GLY A 46 -1.94 -7.07 -6.10
C GLY A 46 -1.12 -8.25 -5.57
N ASP A 47 0.15 -8.34 -5.96
CA ASP A 47 1.08 -9.38 -5.48
C ASP A 47 1.35 -9.27 -3.97
N GLU A 48 1.31 -8.05 -3.41
CA GLU A 48 1.42 -7.76 -1.98
C GLU A 48 0.10 -7.99 -1.21
N GLY A 49 -0.95 -8.47 -1.88
CA GLY A 49 -2.24 -8.81 -1.29
C GLY A 49 -3.18 -7.62 -1.11
N TRP A 50 -2.92 -6.50 -1.78
CA TRP A 50 -3.86 -5.38 -1.85
C TRP A 50 -4.95 -5.63 -2.90
N GLU A 51 -6.17 -5.28 -2.54
CA GLU A 51 -7.35 -5.34 -3.41
C GLU A 51 -7.81 -3.92 -3.73
N LEU A 52 -7.91 -3.57 -5.01
CA LEU A 52 -8.50 -2.31 -5.46
C LEU A 52 -10.00 -2.31 -5.16
N VAL A 53 -10.48 -1.28 -4.46
CA VAL A 53 -11.91 -1.17 -4.08
C VAL A 53 -12.59 0.06 -4.62
N ASP A 54 -11.83 1.09 -4.99
CA ASP A 54 -12.39 2.30 -5.59
C ASP A 54 -11.39 2.96 -6.53
N LEU A 55 -11.92 3.61 -7.57
CA LEU A 55 -11.18 4.39 -8.55
C LEU A 55 -12.00 5.64 -8.87
N HIS A 56 -11.44 6.79 -8.54
CA HIS A 56 -12.02 8.10 -8.86
C HIS A 56 -11.07 8.88 -9.77
N HIS A 57 -11.60 9.37 -10.88
CA HIS A 57 -10.84 10.19 -11.82
C HIS A 57 -11.29 11.65 -11.70
N ASP A 58 -10.35 12.56 -11.43
CA ASP A 58 -10.58 14.00 -11.48
C ASP A 58 -10.12 14.55 -12.84
N PRO A 59 -11.07 14.87 -13.76
CA PRO A 59 -10.74 15.32 -15.11
C PRO A 59 -10.14 16.73 -15.14
N LYS A 60 -10.27 17.53 -14.07
CA LYS A 60 -9.75 18.89 -14.03
C LYS A 60 -8.22 18.90 -13.88
N TYR A 61 -7.68 17.92 -13.18
CA TYR A 61 -6.25 17.80 -12.89
C TYR A 61 -5.64 16.55 -13.54
N ASP A 62 -6.44 15.76 -14.26
CA ASP A 62 -6.06 14.46 -14.81
C ASP A 62 -5.46 13.54 -13.73
N HIS A 63 -6.07 13.55 -12.55
CA HIS A 63 -5.61 12.78 -11.39
C HIS A 63 -6.47 11.53 -11.22
N ASN A 64 -5.81 10.40 -11.00
CA ASN A 64 -6.45 9.16 -10.59
C ASN A 64 -6.26 8.94 -9.10
N TYR A 65 -7.35 8.80 -8.38
CA TYR A 65 -7.41 8.44 -6.97
C TYR A 65 -7.82 6.98 -6.87
N LEU A 66 -6.97 6.14 -6.31
CA LEU A 66 -7.21 4.72 -6.16
C LEU A 66 -7.20 4.38 -4.66
N ILE A 67 -8.17 3.58 -4.24
CA ILE A 67 -8.26 3.09 -2.86
C ILE A 67 -8.11 1.59 -2.87
N PHE A 68 -7.15 1.11 -2.08
CA PHE A 68 -6.89 -0.31 -1.87
C PHE A 68 -7.20 -0.71 -0.43
N LYS A 69 -7.53 -1.99 -0.22
CA LYS A 69 -7.63 -2.60 1.11
C LYS A 69 -6.84 -3.90 1.16
N ARG A 70 -6.40 -4.28 2.36
CA ARG A 70 -5.94 -5.65 2.65
C ARG A 70 -6.20 -6.05 4.10
N PRO A 71 -6.21 -7.35 4.46
CA PRO A 71 -6.29 -7.78 5.84
C PRO A 71 -5.15 -7.22 6.69
N LYS A 72 -5.46 -6.57 7.81
CA LYS A 72 -4.43 -6.05 8.72
C LYS A 72 -3.72 -7.20 9.43
N VAL A 73 -2.42 -7.37 9.15
CA VAL A 73 -1.60 -8.40 9.81
C VAL A 73 -1.38 -8.02 11.27
N VAL A 74 -2.09 -8.68 12.19
CA VAL A 74 -1.83 -8.56 13.62
C VAL A 74 -0.68 -9.52 13.95
N LYS A 75 0.55 -8.99 14.03
CA LYS A 75 1.67 -9.75 14.62
C LYS A 75 1.28 -10.06 16.06
N LYS A 76 0.92 -11.32 16.34
CA LYS A 76 0.78 -11.78 17.73
C LYS A 76 2.16 -11.67 18.36
N ALA A 77 2.30 -10.81 19.36
CA ALA A 77 3.50 -10.76 20.18
C ALA A 77 3.77 -12.18 20.69
N SER A 78 4.92 -12.75 20.30
CA SER A 78 5.36 -14.04 20.81
C SER A 78 5.41 -13.93 22.33
N ARG A 79 4.54 -14.69 23.00
CA ARG A 79 4.51 -14.80 24.46
C ARG A 79 5.87 -15.32 24.89
N ALA A 80 6.75 -14.43 25.37
CA ALA A 80 8.01 -14.84 25.97
C ALA A 80 7.67 -15.78 27.13
N LYS A 81 8.09 -17.05 27.01
CA LYS A 81 8.04 -18.00 28.12
C LYS A 81 8.91 -17.43 29.24
N PRO A 82 8.41 -17.20 30.47
CA PRO A 82 9.31 -16.94 31.58
C PRO A 82 10.18 -18.18 31.78
N SER A 83 11.50 -17.99 31.75
CA SER A 83 12.46 -19.03 32.08
C SER A 83 12.32 -19.37 33.56
N SER A 84 11.73 -20.52 33.85
CA SER A 84 11.85 -21.15 35.16
C SER A 84 13.28 -21.66 35.31
N LYS A 85 14.19 -20.83 35.85
CA LYS A 85 15.39 -21.37 36.48
C LYS A 85 14.98 -21.89 37.85
N ALA A 86 14.98 -23.22 37.93
CA ALA A 86 14.85 -23.99 39.14
C ALA A 86 16.01 -23.68 40.10
N LYS A 87 15.69 -23.85 41.38
CA LYS A 87 16.59 -24.01 42.52
C LYS A 87 17.83 -24.84 42.16
N ASP A 88 18.99 -24.43 42.65
CA ASP A 88 19.90 -25.29 43.42
C ASP A 88 21.04 -24.46 44.03
N ALA A 89 21.46 -24.88 45.22
CA ALA A 89 22.46 -24.36 46.16
C ALA A 89 21.99 -23.29 47.15
#